data_AF-A0A975GCX3-F1
#
_entry.id   AF-A0A975GCX3-F1
#
_cell.length_a   1.000
_cell.length_b   1.000
_cell.length_c   1.000
_cell.angle_alpha   90.00
_cell.angle_beta   90.00
_cell.angle_gamma   90.00
#
_symmetry.space_group_name_H-M   'P 1'
#
loop_
_entity.id
_entity.type
_entity.pdbx_description
1 polymer ?
#
loop_
_entity_poly.entity_id
_entity_poly.type
_entity_poly.pdbx_seq_one_letter_code
_entity_poly.pdbx_strand_id
1 'polypeptide(L)'
;MSNSNREIQLRKTCQLYAYVLESLGEEVPYHIEECADSYEYPVECTKELADILKNFDSDMFENIVNKDSDVARDLAQWWEMYQIYVPLEN
;
A
#
# COMPACT_ATOMS: atom_id res chain seq x y z
N MET A 1 -11.77 19.50 10.61
CA MET A 1 -12.76 18.45 10.30
C MET A 1 -12.16 17.14 10.80
N SER A 2 -12.94 16.29 11.46
CA SER A 2 -12.50 14.94 11.85
C SER A 2 -12.58 14.04 10.61
N ASN A 3 -11.47 13.45 10.20
CA ASN A 3 -11.43 12.54 9.06
C ASN A 3 -12.31 11.32 9.34
N SER A 4 -13.04 10.84 8.34
CA SER A 4 -13.77 9.57 8.48
C SER A 4 -12.78 8.41 8.51
N ASN A 5 -13.16 7.31 9.16
CA ASN A 5 -12.35 6.10 9.21
C ASN A 5 -11.95 5.59 7.82
N ARG A 6 -12.82 5.77 6.81
CA ARG A 6 -12.52 5.38 5.43
C ARG A 6 -11.33 6.14 4.87
N GLU A 7 -11.27 7.44 5.11
CA GLU A 7 -10.25 8.29 4.52
C GLU A 7 -8.90 8.13 5.22
N ILE A 8 -8.90 7.85 6.54
CA ILE A 8 -7.69 7.42 7.26
C ILE A 8 -7.14 6.12 6.66
N GLN A 9 -8.00 5.16 6.32
CA GLN A 9 -7.57 3.91 5.70
C GLN A 9 -7.01 4.12 4.30
N LEU A 10 -7.65 4.95 3.48
CA LEU A 10 -7.13 5.29 2.15
C LEU A 10 -5.73 5.91 2.23
N ARG A 11 -5.52 6.87 3.13
CA ARG A 11 -4.20 7.48 3.36
C ARG A 11 -3.16 6.44 3.74
N LYS A 12 -3.48 5.54 4.68
CA LYS A 12 -2.58 4.45 5.06
C LYS A 12 -2.25 3.57 3.86
N THR A 13 -3.23 3.24 3.02
CA THR A 13 -2.98 2.49 1.79
C THR A 13 -2.07 3.25 0.81
N CYS A 14 -2.23 4.57 0.66
CA CYS A 14 -1.32 5.41 -0.13
C CYS A 14 0.12 5.35 0.41
N GLN A 15 0.29 5.40 1.74
CA GLN A 15 1.61 5.29 2.39
C GLN A 15 2.25 3.92 2.14
N LEU A 16 1.47 2.84 2.22
CA LEU A 16 1.96 1.49 1.93
C LEU A 16 2.39 1.35 0.46
N TYR A 17 1.64 1.96 -0.46
CA TYR A 17 2.00 1.92 -1.88
C TYR A 17 3.26 2.72 -2.20
N ALA A 18 3.39 3.93 -1.66
CA ALA A 18 4.62 4.71 -1.77
C ALA A 18 5.83 3.91 -1.26
N TYR A 19 5.71 3.28 -0.09
CA TYR A 19 6.77 2.43 0.47
C TYR A 19 7.16 1.24 -0.43
N VAL A 20 6.18 0.62 -1.10
CA VAL A 20 6.46 -0.45 -2.07
C VAL A 20 7.26 0.08 -3.26
N LEU A 21 6.82 1.20 -3.86
CA LEU A 21 7.51 1.83 -4.99
C LEU A 21 8.94 2.23 -4.61
N GLU A 22 9.13 2.88 -3.47
CA GLU A 22 10.46 3.23 -2.94
C GLU A 22 11.33 1.98 -2.72
N SER A 23 10.74 0.90 -2.23
CA SER A 23 11.45 -0.36 -1.99
C SER A 23 11.88 -1.06 -3.29
N LEU A 24 11.16 -0.83 -4.39
CA LEU A 24 11.53 -1.29 -5.73
C LEU A 24 12.51 -0.34 -6.43
N GLY A 25 12.76 0.86 -5.87
CA GLY A 25 13.54 1.91 -6.51
C GLY A 25 12.78 2.63 -7.64
N GLU A 26 11.45 2.55 -7.65
CA GLU A 26 10.58 3.25 -8.59
C GLU A 26 10.26 4.68 -8.10
N GLU A 27 9.90 5.55 -9.04
CA GLU A 27 9.45 6.90 -8.73
C GLU A 27 8.03 6.86 -8.13
N VAL A 28 7.81 7.51 -6.99
CA VAL A 28 6.48 7.64 -6.39
C VAL A 28 5.71 8.72 -7.15
N PRO A 29 4.56 8.41 -7.77
CA PRO A 29 3.79 9.43 -8.47
C PRO A 29 3.29 10.50 -7.51
N TYR A 30 3.33 11.77 -7.95
CA TYR A 30 2.94 12.93 -7.14
C TYR A 30 1.58 12.80 -6.45
N HIS A 31 0.57 12.23 -7.12
CA HIS A 31 -0.76 12.06 -6.54
C HIS A 31 -0.81 11.02 -5.41
N ILE A 32 0.11 10.04 -5.41
CA ILE A 32 0.28 9.05 -4.33
C ILE A 32 0.98 9.71 -3.14
N GLU A 33 2.02 10.49 -3.41
CA GLU A 33 2.73 11.29 -2.40
C GLU A 33 1.77 12.28 -1.71
N GLU A 34 0.99 13.05 -2.47
CA GLU A 34 -0.03 13.96 -1.92
C GLU A 34 -1.13 13.21 -1.17
N CYS A 35 -1.55 12.02 -1.63
CA CYS A 35 -2.50 11.21 -0.86
C CYS A 35 -1.90 10.74 0.48
N ALA A 36 -0.63 10.34 0.48
CA ALA A 36 0.09 9.91 1.67
C ALA A 36 0.30 11.07 2.67
N ASP A 37 0.49 12.30 2.17
CA ASP A 37 0.88 13.46 2.96
C ASP A 37 -0.27 14.40 3.32
N SER A 38 -1.07 14.84 2.35
CA SER A 38 -1.89 16.07 2.45
C SER A 38 -3.39 15.86 2.29
N TYR A 39 -3.86 14.69 1.83
CA TYR A 39 -5.29 14.33 1.69
C TYR A 39 -6.05 15.07 0.57
N GLU A 40 -5.42 16.00 -0.13
CA GLU A 40 -6.12 16.82 -1.13
C GLU A 40 -6.56 16.02 -2.36
N TYR A 41 -6.04 14.79 -2.52
CA TYR A 41 -6.34 13.87 -3.62
C TYR A 41 -6.70 12.48 -3.10
N PRO A 42 -7.98 12.16 -2.86
CA PRO A 42 -8.40 10.80 -2.53
C PRO A 42 -8.29 9.92 -3.78
N VAL A 43 -7.11 9.32 -3.97
CA VAL A 43 -6.84 8.32 -5.02
C VAL A 43 -7.07 6.92 -4.44
N GLU A 44 -7.73 6.05 -5.19
CA GLU A 44 -7.88 4.65 -4.78
C GLU A 44 -6.59 3.85 -4.99
N CYS A 45 -5.65 4.01 -4.06
CA CYS A 45 -4.38 3.28 -4.06
C CYS A 45 -4.54 1.79 -3.74
N THR A 46 -5.71 1.38 -3.23
CA THR A 46 -6.02 -0.02 -2.88
C THR A 46 -5.85 -0.94 -4.09
N LYS A 47 -6.37 -0.54 -5.25
CA LYS A 47 -6.31 -1.38 -6.45
C LYS A 47 -4.88 -1.49 -6.98
N GLU A 48 -4.17 -0.36 -7.09
CA GLU A 48 -2.80 -0.33 -7.60
C GLU A 48 -1.83 -1.08 -6.67
N LEU A 49 -1.97 -0.90 -5.36
CA LEU A 49 -1.21 -1.66 -4.35
C LEU A 49 -1.51 -3.16 -4.44
N ALA A 50 -2.77 -3.54 -4.59
CA ALA A 50 -3.10 -4.95 -4.75
C ALA A 50 -2.51 -5.52 -6.05
N ASP A 51 -2.64 -4.80 -7.16
CA ASP A 51 -2.16 -5.27 -8.46
C ASP A 51 -0.64 -5.42 -8.46
N ILE A 52 0.13 -4.52 -7.84
CA ILE A 52 1.58 -4.67 -7.76
C ILE A 52 1.98 -5.86 -6.89
N LEU A 53 1.36 -6.04 -5.71
CA LEU A 53 1.67 -7.13 -4.79
C LEU A 53 1.28 -8.50 -5.36
N LYS A 54 0.22 -8.60 -6.17
CA LYS A 54 -0.13 -9.85 -6.87
C LYS A 54 0.94 -10.31 -7.85
N ASN A 55 1.67 -9.36 -8.43
CA ASN A 55 2.71 -9.63 -9.42
C ASN A 55 4.08 -9.89 -8.78
N PHE A 56 4.22 -9.75 -7.47
CA PHE A 56 5.45 -10.10 -6.77
C PHE A 56 5.60 -11.61 -6.68
N ASP A 57 6.82 -12.08 -6.95
CA ASP A 57 7.23 -13.40 -6.49
C ASP A 57 7.43 -13.40 -4.96
N SER A 58 7.50 -14.60 -4.38
CA SER A 58 7.65 -14.77 -2.93
C SER A 58 8.88 -14.06 -2.39
N ASP A 59 9.99 -14.10 -3.12
CA ASP A 59 11.26 -13.55 -2.66
C ASP A 59 11.22 -12.03 -2.66
N MET A 60 10.60 -11.42 -3.68
CA MET A 60 10.39 -9.98 -3.76
C MET A 60 9.50 -9.49 -2.63
N PHE A 61 8.38 -10.17 -2.39
CA PHE A 61 7.48 -9.81 -1.29
C PHE A 61 8.18 -9.94 0.07
N GLU A 62 8.82 -11.07 0.33
CA GLU A 62 9.57 -11.33 1.57
C GLU A 62 10.67 -10.28 1.80
N ASN A 63 11.42 -9.91 0.76
CA ASN A 63 12.47 -8.89 0.87
C ASN A 63 11.92 -7.51 1.29
N ILE A 64 10.69 -7.18 0.89
CA ILE A 64 10.05 -5.92 1.23
C ILE A 64 9.48 -5.98 2.65
N VAL A 65 8.72 -7.03 2.99
CA VAL A 65 8.07 -7.11 4.31
C VAL A 65 9.01 -7.47 5.46
N ASN A 66 10.17 -8.08 5.19
CA ASN A 66 11.15 -8.42 6.23
C ASN A 66 12.08 -7.26 6.62
N LYS A 67 11.91 -6.06 6.03
CA LYS A 67 12.62 -4.87 6.49
C LYS A 67 12.20 -4.53 7.92
N ASP A 68 13.13 -4.15 8.78
CA ASP A 68 12.83 -3.75 10.16
C ASP A 68 12.22 -2.35 10.20
N SER A 69 10.95 -2.26 9.77
CA SER A 69 10.15 -1.04 9.70
C SER A 69 8.71 -1.37 10.02
N ASP A 70 8.05 -0.49 10.78
CA ASP A 70 6.62 -0.65 11.09
C ASP A 70 5.76 -0.62 9.82
N VAL A 71 6.17 0.15 8.80
CA VAL A 71 5.48 0.20 7.50
C VAL A 71 5.56 -1.14 6.77
N ALA A 72 6.64 -1.90 6.94
CA ALA A 72 6.80 -3.23 6.35
C ALA A 72 5.84 -4.25 6.99
N ARG A 73 5.67 -4.16 8.33
CA ARG A 73 4.71 -4.98 9.09
C ARG A 73 3.28 -4.62 8.73
N ASP A 74 2.98 -3.33 8.61
CA ASP A 74 1.66 -2.85 8.19
C ASP A 74 1.33 -3.31 6.76
N LEU A 75 2.31 -3.33 5.84
CA LEU A 75 2.15 -3.86 4.48
C LEU A 75 1.79 -5.35 4.50
N ALA A 76 2.52 -6.15 5.27
CA ALA A 76 2.24 -7.58 5.40
C ALA A 76 0.83 -7.83 5.95
N GLN A 77 0.46 -7.12 7.01
CA GLN A 77 -0.88 -7.22 7.60
C GLN A 77 -1.97 -6.76 6.63
N TRP A 78 -1.75 -5.66 5.91
CA TRP A 78 -2.69 -5.16 4.92
C TRP A 78 -2.92 -6.20 3.81
N TRP A 79 -1.85 -6.84 3.33
CA TRP A 79 -1.95 -7.85 2.27
C TRP A 79 -2.69 -9.10 2.73
N GLU A 80 -2.38 -9.61 3.92
CA GLU A 80 -3.10 -10.75 4.52
C GLU A 80 -4.60 -10.46 4.64
N MET A 81 -4.96 -9.28 5.16
CA MET A 81 -6.35 -8.85 5.27
C MET A 81 -7.00 -8.71 3.89
N TYR A 82 -6.32 -8.11 2.92
CA TYR A 82 -6.84 -7.94 1.56
C TYR A 82 -7.19 -9.28 0.92
N GLN A 83 -6.32 -10.29 1.04
CA GLN A 83 -6.54 -11.63 0.48
C GLN A 83 -7.72 -12.36 1.14
N ILE A 84 -8.02 -12.08 2.41
CA ILE A 84 -9.18 -12.65 3.11
C ILE A 84 -10.50 -12.05 2.57
N TYR A 85 -10.54 -10.74 2.32
CA TYR A 85 -11.77 -10.04 1.94
C TYR A 85 -12.00 -9.93 0.44
N VAL A 86 -10.94 -9.99 -0.36
CA VAL A 86 -11.00 -9.92 -1.83
C VAL A 86 -10.44 -11.23 -2.38
N PRO A 87 -11.30 -12.20 -2.73
CA PRO A 87 -10.82 -13.44 -3.32
C PRO A 87 -10.05 -13.11 -4.59
N LEU A 88 -8.79 -13.52 -4.62
CA LEU A 88 -7.96 -13.47 -5.82
C LEU A 88 -8.56 -14.48 -6.81
N GLU A 89 -9.35 -14.00 -7.77
CA GLU A 89 -9.77 -14.83 -8.90
C GLU A 89 -8.48 -15.22 -9.67
N ASN A 90 -8.14 -16.51 -9.61
CA ASN A 90 -7.07 -17.15 -10.39
C ASN A 90 -7.47 -17.26 -11.87
#